data_AF-A0AAE1FIW2-F1
#
_entry.id   AF-A0AAE1FIW2-F1
#
_cell.length_a   1.000
_cell.length_b   1.000
_cell.length_c   1.000
_cell.angle_alpha   90.00
_cell.angle_beta   90.00
_cell.angle_gamma   90.00
#
_symmetry.space_group_name_H-M   'P 1'
#
loop_
_entity.id
_entity.type
_entity.pdbx_description
1 polymer ?
#
loop_
_entity_poly.entity_id
_entity_poly.type
_entity_poly.pdbx_seq_one_letter_code
_entity_poly.pdbx_strand_id
1 'polypeptide(L)'
;MALQRRRFGFVVVFVMVTTITLLIHNPVTITSYSNRIILLRPRPHDCQQVVHLGLCGCNRTQKLATCPPQVTKHTDQSTCGSTATLRGPGQKVVSYVVFGKFPSAYYNGLEKLVYEVPKFYPGWSMRVHLNWAQDNLRDWACALACNNSHLDICNVQNLPGIGNVNESFAMTWRFSVMGDPLVNRYIVRDSDTPVIQREVDAVNE
;
A
#
# COMPACT_ATOMS: atom_id res chain seq x y z
N MET A 1 34.66 -25.65 76.68
CA MET A 1 35.52 -26.02 75.55
C MET A 1 36.11 -24.73 74.98
N ALA A 2 37.45 -24.60 75.04
CA ALA A 2 38.35 -23.62 74.40
C ALA A 2 37.95 -22.12 74.34
N LEU A 3 38.59 -21.18 75.07
CA LEU A 3 39.92 -20.55 74.84
C LEU A 3 40.13 -20.08 73.37
N GLN A 4 40.66 -18.91 73.00
CA GLN A 4 41.25 -17.76 73.70
C GLN A 4 41.69 -16.73 72.61
N ARG A 5 41.70 -15.44 72.95
CA ARG A 5 42.73 -14.40 72.63
C ARG A 5 43.20 -14.18 71.18
N ARG A 6 42.98 -12.97 70.63
CA ARG A 6 43.81 -11.73 70.70
C ARG A 6 44.78 -11.59 69.52
N ARG A 7 44.64 -10.42 68.87
CA ARG A 7 45.66 -9.48 68.33
C ARG A 7 47.04 -10.05 68.02
N PHE A 8 47.59 -9.74 66.84
CA PHE A 8 48.88 -9.05 66.70
C PHE A 8 49.09 -8.67 65.22
N GLY A 9 49.42 -7.40 64.98
CA GLY A 9 49.79 -6.92 63.66
C GLY A 9 51.22 -7.30 63.30
N PHE A 10 51.53 -7.26 62.01
CA PHE A 10 52.90 -7.10 61.51
C PHE A 10 52.87 -6.21 60.27
N VAL A 11 53.56 -5.09 60.41
CA VAL A 11 54.02 -4.24 59.31
C VAL A 11 55.17 -4.97 58.63
N VAL A 12 55.15 -5.08 57.30
CA VAL A 12 56.37 -5.31 56.51
C VAL A 12 56.33 -4.41 55.27
N VAL A 13 57.29 -3.50 55.25
CA VAL A 13 57.68 -2.63 54.13
C VAL A 13 58.54 -3.46 53.17
N PHE A 14 58.28 -3.41 51.86
CA PHE A 14 59.26 -3.83 50.85
C PHE A 14 59.30 -2.86 49.66
N VAL A 15 60.22 -1.92 49.79
CA VAL A 15 61.25 -1.46 48.83
C VAL A 15 60.99 -1.69 47.33
N MET A 16 61.01 -0.56 46.62
CA MET A 16 61.21 -0.36 45.18
C MET A 16 62.36 -1.21 44.60
N VAL A 17 62.08 -1.97 43.54
CA VAL A 17 63.09 -2.44 42.59
C VAL A 17 62.66 -2.10 41.17
N THR A 18 63.39 -1.19 40.56
CA THR A 18 63.37 -0.82 39.15
C THR A 18 64.13 -1.83 38.28
N THR A 19 63.76 -1.86 36.99
CA THR A 19 64.45 -2.40 35.79
C THR A 19 63.96 -3.77 35.28
N ILE A 20 63.86 -4.12 33.99
CA ILE A 20 63.87 -3.48 32.64
C ILE A 20 63.47 -4.61 31.64
N THR A 21 62.69 -4.29 30.59
CA THR A 21 62.51 -5.01 29.28
C THR A 21 61.91 -6.44 29.26
N LEU A 22 61.17 -6.95 28.27
CA LEU A 22 60.85 -6.57 26.88
C LEU A 22 59.36 -6.88 26.62
N LEU A 23 58.63 -5.96 25.97
CA LEU A 23 57.38 -6.29 25.28
C LEU A 23 57.54 -6.07 23.78
N ILE A 24 57.03 -7.07 23.09
CA ILE A 24 57.25 -7.45 21.72
C ILE A 24 56.25 -6.71 20.82
N HIS A 25 56.77 -6.20 19.71
CA HIS A 25 56.14 -5.91 18.41
C HIS A 25 54.83 -5.11 18.31
N ASN A 26 55.00 -3.96 17.62
CA ASN A 26 54.19 -3.42 16.52
C ASN A 26 52.72 -3.05 16.79
N PRO A 27 52.40 -1.75 16.89
CA PRO A 27 51.04 -1.30 16.59
C PRO A 27 50.85 -1.32 15.06
N VAL A 28 50.10 -2.31 14.58
CA VAL A 28 49.48 -2.26 13.25
C VAL A 28 48.46 -1.12 13.27
N THR A 29 48.77 -0.02 12.58
CA THR A 29 47.82 1.03 12.26
C THR A 29 46.81 0.48 11.24
N ILE A 30 45.70 -0.06 11.74
CA ILE A 30 44.54 -0.35 10.88
C ILE A 30 43.90 1.00 10.57
N THR A 31 44.32 1.61 9.45
CA THR A 31 43.51 2.63 8.78
C THR A 31 42.25 1.92 8.27
N SER A 32 41.18 1.97 9.06
CA SER A 32 39.85 1.57 8.63
C SER A 32 39.38 2.55 7.56
N TYR A 33 39.69 2.24 6.30
CA TYR A 33 38.95 2.78 5.18
C TYR A 33 37.53 2.22 5.29
N SER A 34 36.65 3.00 5.92
CA SER A 34 35.22 2.76 5.89
C SER A 34 34.75 2.97 4.45
N ASN A 35 34.82 1.91 3.66
CA ASN A 35 34.02 1.76 2.46
C ASN A 35 32.56 1.64 2.91
N ARG A 36 31.95 2.77 3.30
CA ARG A 36 30.50 2.90 3.15
C ARG A 36 30.25 2.82 1.65
N ILE A 37 30.01 1.60 1.17
CA ILE A 37 29.10 1.43 0.04
C ILE A 37 27.81 2.07 0.53
N ILE A 38 27.63 3.34 0.17
CA ILE A 38 26.31 3.94 0.15
C ILE A 38 25.59 3.09 -0.89
N LEU A 39 24.89 2.05 -0.42
CA LEU A 39 23.78 1.49 -1.17
C LEU A 39 22.83 2.67 -1.32
N LEU A 40 23.04 3.44 -2.39
CA LEU A 40 22.04 4.33 -2.92
C LEU A 40 20.86 3.40 -3.16
N ARG A 41 19.92 3.34 -2.20
CA ARG A 41 18.60 2.78 -2.47
C ARG A 41 18.19 3.48 -3.75
N PRO A 42 18.02 2.75 -4.88
CA PRO A 42 17.52 3.39 -6.08
C PRO A 42 16.26 4.13 -5.62
N ARG A 43 16.19 5.43 -5.93
CA ARG A 43 14.93 6.18 -5.74
C ARG A 43 13.85 5.27 -6.31
N PRO A 44 12.71 5.06 -5.62
CA PRO A 44 11.69 4.18 -6.13
C PRO A 44 11.31 4.72 -7.51
N HIS A 45 11.83 4.08 -8.55
CA HIS A 45 11.43 4.36 -9.90
C HIS A 45 9.93 4.10 -9.90
N ASP A 46 9.16 5.07 -10.38
CA ASP A 46 7.70 5.01 -10.40
C ASP A 46 7.30 3.70 -11.10
N CYS A 47 6.97 2.68 -10.32
CA CYS A 47 6.83 1.31 -10.81
C CYS A 47 5.54 1.28 -11.63
N GLN A 48 5.70 1.15 -12.95
CA GLN A 48 4.61 1.16 -13.91
C GLN A 48 4.73 -0.04 -14.84
N GLN A 49 3.60 -0.67 -15.15
CA GLN A 49 3.54 -1.83 -16.04
C GLN A 49 2.30 -1.73 -16.93
N VAL A 50 2.41 -2.24 -18.15
CA VAL A 50 1.26 -2.44 -19.04
C VAL A 50 0.44 -3.61 -18.52
N VAL A 51 -0.83 -3.35 -18.19
CA VAL A 51 -1.79 -4.35 -17.73
C VAL A 51 -2.90 -4.53 -18.75
N HIS A 52 -3.34 -5.78 -18.92
CA HIS A 52 -4.48 -6.12 -19.77
C HIS A 52 -5.77 -6.15 -18.95
N LEU A 53 -6.77 -5.37 -19.35
CA LEU A 53 -8.10 -5.37 -18.74
C LEU A 53 -8.95 -6.42 -19.46
N GLY A 54 -8.89 -7.68 -19.01
CA GLY A 54 -9.57 -8.80 -19.66
C GLY A 54 -11.08 -8.58 -19.85
N LEU A 55 -11.75 -7.92 -18.90
CA LEU A 55 -13.17 -7.57 -19.02
C LEU A 55 -13.46 -6.57 -20.14
N CYS A 56 -12.49 -5.76 -20.57
CA CYS A 56 -12.65 -4.70 -21.57
C CYS A 56 -11.85 -4.93 -22.86
N GLY A 57 -10.94 -5.90 -22.88
CA GLY A 57 -10.12 -6.21 -24.06
C GLY A 57 -9.08 -5.13 -24.42
N CYS A 58 -8.67 -4.29 -23.47
CA CYS A 58 -7.73 -3.19 -23.71
C CYS A 58 -6.49 -3.28 -22.81
N ASN A 59 -5.43 -2.58 -23.20
CA ASN A 59 -4.19 -2.46 -22.42
C ASN A 59 -4.01 -1.03 -21.94
N ARG A 60 -3.49 -0.86 -20.73
CA ARG A 60 -3.13 0.46 -20.19
C ARG A 60 -1.90 0.36 -19.30
N THR A 61 -1.19 1.47 -19.14
CA THR A 61 -0.11 1.58 -18.15
C THR A 61 -0.70 1.84 -16.77
N GLN A 62 -0.35 1.01 -15.79
CA GLN A 62 -0.83 1.12 -14.42
C GLN A 62 0.35 1.25 -13.45
N LYS A 63 0.20 2.06 -12.40
CA LYS A 63 1.16 2.20 -11.31
C LYS A 63 0.98 1.06 -10.28
N LEU A 64 2.08 0.50 -9.81
CA LEU A 64 2.14 -0.61 -8.86
C LEU A 64 2.97 -0.22 -7.63
N ALA A 65 2.75 -0.92 -6.52
CA ALA A 65 3.53 -0.75 -5.29
C ALA A 65 4.99 -1.21 -5.46
N THR A 66 5.22 -2.32 -6.17
CA THR A 66 6.54 -2.94 -6.34
C THR A 66 6.68 -3.60 -7.70
N CYS A 67 7.90 -3.61 -8.23
CA CYS A 67 8.27 -4.28 -9.47
C CYS A 67 9.33 -5.35 -9.13
N PRO A 68 9.08 -6.67 -9.35
CA PRO A 68 7.85 -7.26 -9.90
C PRO A 68 6.67 -7.20 -8.91
N PRO A 69 5.41 -7.32 -9.40
CA PRO A 69 4.23 -7.34 -8.55
C PRO A 69 4.33 -8.48 -7.52
N GLN A 70 4.29 -8.14 -6.24
CA GLN A 70 4.32 -9.14 -5.16
C GLN A 70 2.89 -9.64 -4.94
N VAL A 71 2.48 -10.68 -5.69
CA VAL A 71 1.23 -11.41 -5.43
C VAL A 71 1.60 -12.65 -4.62
N THR A 72 1.66 -12.52 -3.29
CA THR A 72 1.75 -13.69 -2.41
C THR A 72 0.34 -14.34 -2.30
N LYS A 73 0.19 -15.50 -1.65
CA LYS A 73 -0.99 -16.42 -1.75
C LYS A 73 -2.38 -15.75 -1.60
N HIS A 74 -3.43 -16.45 -2.04
CA HIS A 74 -4.89 -16.15 -2.05
C HIS A 74 -5.50 -15.18 -1.01
N THR A 75 -4.85 -14.93 0.14
CA THR A 75 -5.17 -13.84 1.08
C THR A 75 -4.83 -12.44 0.55
N ASP A 76 -4.15 -12.33 -0.60
CA ASP A 76 -3.65 -11.08 -1.16
C ASP A 76 -4.42 -10.63 -2.42
N GLN A 77 -5.68 -11.05 -2.56
CA GLN A 77 -6.53 -10.63 -3.68
C GLN A 77 -7.41 -9.46 -3.30
N SER A 78 -7.44 -8.45 -4.17
CA SER A 78 -8.39 -7.34 -4.05
C SER A 78 -9.83 -7.82 -4.27
N THR A 79 -10.77 -7.21 -3.56
CA THR A 79 -12.21 -7.44 -3.73
C THR A 79 -12.76 -6.88 -5.05
N CYS A 80 -11.93 -6.21 -5.86
CA CYS A 80 -12.31 -5.62 -7.16
C CYS A 80 -11.68 -6.34 -8.37
N GLY A 81 -11.00 -7.48 -8.18
CA GLY A 81 -10.45 -8.26 -9.30
C GLY A 81 -8.96 -8.09 -9.54
N SER A 82 -8.45 -8.75 -10.59
CA SER A 82 -7.02 -8.92 -10.83
C SER A 82 -6.27 -7.60 -11.10
N THR A 83 -6.87 -6.65 -11.81
CA THR A 83 -6.24 -5.35 -12.09
C THR A 83 -6.03 -4.54 -10.81
N ALA A 84 -7.00 -4.57 -9.88
CA ALA A 84 -6.86 -3.96 -8.57
C ALA A 84 -5.83 -4.71 -7.71
N THR A 85 -5.81 -6.05 -7.76
CA THR A 85 -4.78 -6.88 -7.10
C THR A 85 -3.36 -6.52 -7.53
N LEU A 86 -3.14 -6.29 -8.83
CA LEU A 86 -1.82 -5.95 -9.37
C LEU A 86 -1.25 -4.63 -8.85
N ARG A 87 -2.08 -3.72 -8.31
CA ARG A 87 -1.56 -2.50 -7.65
C ARG A 87 -0.73 -2.84 -6.42
N GLY A 88 -0.95 -4.01 -5.81
CA GLY A 88 -0.26 -4.46 -4.60
C GLY A 88 -0.88 -3.89 -3.32
N PRO A 89 -0.27 -4.16 -2.15
CA PRO A 89 -0.75 -3.69 -0.86
C PRO A 89 -0.57 -2.17 -0.68
N GLY A 90 -1.27 -1.61 0.31
CA GLY A 90 -1.13 -0.18 0.66
C GLY A 90 -1.96 0.77 -0.21
N GLN A 91 -2.95 0.26 -0.92
CA GLN A 91 -3.80 1.06 -1.79
C GLN A 91 -4.60 2.09 -0.98
N LYS A 92 -4.82 3.23 -1.60
CA LYS A 92 -5.75 4.26 -1.13
C LYS A 92 -6.85 4.40 -2.16
N VAL A 93 -8.10 4.20 -1.76
CA VAL A 93 -9.20 3.99 -2.70
C VAL A 93 -10.34 4.97 -2.45
N VAL A 94 -10.88 5.57 -3.52
CA VAL A 94 -12.18 6.23 -3.48
C VAL A 94 -13.21 5.31 -4.15
N SER A 95 -14.17 4.84 -3.37
CA SER A 95 -15.15 3.83 -3.76
C SER A 95 -16.50 4.46 -4.08
N TYR A 96 -17.02 4.10 -5.25
CA TYR A 96 -18.27 4.57 -5.80
C TYR A 96 -19.15 3.41 -6.26
N VAL A 97 -20.43 3.67 -6.42
CA VAL A 97 -21.36 2.75 -7.06
C VAL A 97 -22.16 3.49 -8.13
N VAL A 98 -22.48 2.79 -9.21
CA VAL A 98 -23.52 3.18 -10.16
C VAL A 98 -24.53 2.05 -10.28
N PHE A 99 -25.81 2.39 -10.19
CA PHE A 99 -26.91 1.43 -10.16
C PHE A 99 -28.19 2.04 -10.77
N GLY A 100 -29.22 1.22 -10.92
CA GLY A 100 -30.44 1.59 -11.63
C GLY A 100 -30.25 1.52 -13.15
N LYS A 101 -31.20 2.06 -13.90
CA LYS A 101 -31.21 2.01 -15.37
C LYS A 101 -30.12 2.89 -15.96
N PHE A 102 -29.29 2.33 -16.84
CA PHE A 102 -28.36 3.07 -17.68
C PHE A 102 -29.05 3.70 -18.91
N PRO A 103 -28.71 4.94 -19.31
CA PRO A 103 -27.96 5.95 -18.55
C PRO A 103 -28.86 6.71 -17.54
N SER A 104 -28.23 7.31 -16.53
CA SER A 104 -28.88 8.13 -15.49
C SER A 104 -27.91 9.20 -14.96
N ALA A 105 -28.40 10.09 -14.09
CA ALA A 105 -27.58 11.14 -13.48
C ALA A 105 -26.35 10.60 -12.73
N TYR A 106 -26.42 9.39 -12.15
CA TYR A 106 -25.30 8.75 -11.47
C TYR A 106 -24.11 8.48 -12.40
N TYR A 107 -24.38 8.07 -13.64
CA TYR A 107 -23.33 7.79 -14.63
C TYR A 107 -22.67 9.10 -15.10
N ASN A 108 -23.47 10.14 -15.34
CA ASN A 108 -22.97 11.46 -15.73
C ASN A 108 -22.14 12.13 -14.61
N GLY A 109 -22.56 11.96 -13.35
CA GLY A 109 -21.79 12.42 -12.19
C GLY A 109 -20.46 11.69 -12.08
N LEU A 110 -20.48 10.36 -12.26
CA LEU A 110 -19.29 9.54 -12.20
C LEU A 110 -18.26 9.91 -13.27
N GLU A 111 -18.67 10.15 -14.51
CA GLU A 111 -17.76 10.56 -15.59
C GLU A 111 -16.95 11.80 -15.21
N LYS A 112 -17.58 12.79 -14.58
CA LYS A 112 -16.89 13.99 -14.09
C LYS A 112 -15.89 13.64 -12.99
N LEU A 113 -16.31 12.81 -12.04
CA LEU A 113 -15.48 12.38 -10.92
C LEU A 113 -14.23 11.62 -11.37
N VAL A 114 -14.28 10.87 -12.48
CA VAL A 114 -13.11 10.18 -13.04
C VAL A 114 -11.95 11.15 -13.30
N TYR A 115 -12.24 12.37 -13.75
CA TYR A 115 -11.23 13.39 -14.02
C TYR A 115 -10.93 14.30 -12.81
N GLU A 116 -11.83 14.40 -11.83
CA GLU A 116 -11.65 15.25 -10.64
C GLU A 116 -10.89 14.56 -9.51
N VAL A 117 -11.17 13.27 -9.25
CA VAL A 117 -10.55 12.54 -8.13
C VAL A 117 -9.02 12.59 -8.16
N PRO A 118 -8.31 12.42 -9.28
CA PRO A 118 -6.85 12.54 -9.30
C PRO A 118 -6.33 13.92 -8.90
N LYS A 119 -7.14 14.99 -9.05
CA LYS A 119 -6.78 16.36 -8.66
C LYS A 119 -6.86 16.55 -7.16
N PHE A 120 -7.89 15.99 -6.52
CA PHE A 120 -8.12 16.09 -5.08
C PHE A 120 -7.36 15.03 -4.27
N TYR A 121 -7.21 13.84 -4.84
CA TYR A 121 -6.62 12.66 -4.19
C TYR A 121 -5.49 12.07 -5.06
N PRO A 122 -4.37 12.80 -5.25
CA PRO A 122 -3.27 12.32 -6.09
C PRO A 122 -2.70 11.00 -5.59
N GLY A 123 -2.55 10.05 -6.51
CA GLY A 123 -2.05 8.70 -6.24
C GLY A 123 -3.06 7.75 -5.58
N TRP A 124 -4.33 8.16 -5.42
CA TRP A 124 -5.42 7.25 -5.05
C TRP A 124 -6.00 6.57 -6.30
N SER A 125 -6.54 5.37 -6.14
CA SER A 125 -7.34 4.71 -7.18
C SER A 125 -8.83 4.95 -6.94
N MET A 126 -9.59 4.96 -8.03
CA MET A 126 -11.05 4.93 -8.01
C MET A 126 -11.53 3.51 -8.22
N ARG A 127 -12.54 3.10 -7.46
CA ARG A 127 -13.25 1.84 -7.67
C ARG A 127 -14.71 2.09 -7.90
N VAL A 128 -15.26 1.51 -8.96
CA VAL A 128 -16.65 1.70 -9.36
C VAL A 128 -17.33 0.35 -9.40
N HIS A 129 -18.29 0.19 -8.48
CA HIS A 129 -19.10 -1.01 -8.37
C HIS A 129 -20.30 -0.90 -9.32
N LEU A 130 -20.50 -1.91 -10.17
CA LEU A 130 -21.63 -1.98 -11.09
C LEU A 130 -22.00 -3.43 -11.41
N ASN A 131 -23.20 -3.60 -11.95
CA ASN A 131 -23.68 -4.86 -12.51
C ASN A 131 -23.62 -4.80 -14.04
N TRP A 132 -22.86 -5.70 -14.68
CA TRP A 132 -22.69 -5.74 -16.14
C TRP A 132 -23.91 -6.25 -16.92
N ALA A 133 -24.97 -6.70 -16.25
CA ALA A 133 -26.18 -7.22 -16.90
C ALA A 133 -26.98 -6.16 -17.70
N GLN A 134 -26.54 -4.91 -17.72
CA GLN A 134 -27.21 -3.84 -18.46
C GLN A 134 -26.56 -3.62 -19.82
N ASP A 135 -27.38 -3.55 -20.87
CA ASP A 135 -26.95 -3.25 -22.23
C ASP A 135 -26.24 -1.88 -22.31
N ASN A 136 -25.20 -1.78 -23.14
CA ASN A 136 -24.36 -0.58 -23.36
C ASN A 136 -23.57 -0.05 -22.15
N LEU A 137 -23.90 -0.46 -20.92
CA LEU A 137 -23.15 -0.10 -19.71
C LEU A 137 -21.71 -0.59 -19.80
N ARG A 138 -21.50 -1.77 -20.41
CA ARG A 138 -20.18 -2.36 -20.54
C ARG A 138 -19.24 -1.48 -21.35
N ASP A 139 -19.70 -1.00 -22.50
CA ASP A 139 -18.88 -0.20 -23.41
C ASP A 139 -18.52 1.14 -22.78
N TRP A 140 -19.48 1.77 -22.09
CA TRP A 140 -19.27 2.97 -21.30
C TRP A 140 -18.20 2.78 -20.21
N ALA A 141 -18.35 1.75 -19.38
CA ALA A 141 -17.42 1.49 -18.27
C ALA A 141 -16.01 1.18 -18.79
N CYS A 142 -15.92 0.43 -19.90
CA CYS A 142 -14.65 0.11 -20.53
C CYS A 142 -13.99 1.32 -21.18
N ALA A 143 -14.74 2.21 -21.85
CA ALA A 143 -14.21 3.45 -22.39
C ALA A 143 -13.55 4.32 -21.29
N LEU A 144 -14.14 4.35 -20.09
CA LEU A 144 -13.54 5.02 -18.94
C LEU A 144 -12.30 4.28 -18.41
N ALA A 145 -12.42 2.98 -18.15
CA ALA A 145 -11.36 2.20 -17.51
C ALA A 145 -10.08 2.08 -18.35
N CYS A 146 -10.23 1.95 -19.68
CA CYS A 146 -9.10 1.86 -20.61
C CYS A 146 -8.30 3.17 -20.67
N ASN A 147 -8.97 4.32 -20.55
CA ASN A 147 -8.35 5.63 -20.68
C ASN A 147 -7.84 6.23 -19.36
N ASN A 148 -8.20 5.63 -18.21
CA ASN A 148 -7.92 6.20 -16.89
C ASN A 148 -7.24 5.15 -15.99
N SER A 149 -5.92 5.21 -15.85
CA SER A 149 -5.12 4.18 -15.15
C SER A 149 -5.37 4.08 -13.64
N HIS A 150 -6.00 5.08 -13.03
CA HIS A 150 -6.40 5.09 -11.63
C HIS A 150 -7.78 4.44 -11.40
N LEU A 151 -8.55 4.14 -12.45
CA LEU A 151 -9.92 3.61 -12.34
C LEU A 151 -9.95 2.07 -12.43
N ASP A 152 -10.62 1.41 -11.51
CA ASP A 152 -10.93 -0.02 -11.56
C ASP A 152 -12.46 -0.23 -11.52
N ILE A 153 -12.97 -1.09 -12.41
CA ILE A 153 -14.39 -1.44 -12.46
C ILE A 153 -14.60 -2.79 -11.78
N CYS A 154 -15.47 -2.82 -10.76
CA CYS A 154 -15.72 -4.00 -9.95
C CYS A 154 -17.08 -4.61 -10.30
N ASN A 155 -17.09 -5.84 -10.81
CA ASN A 155 -18.33 -6.58 -11.09
C ASN A 155 -18.97 -7.06 -9.79
N VAL A 156 -20.14 -6.53 -9.44
CA VAL A 156 -20.86 -6.95 -8.22
C VAL A 156 -21.43 -8.36 -8.29
N GLN A 157 -21.54 -8.95 -9.49
CA GLN A 157 -21.93 -10.35 -9.65
C GLN A 157 -20.82 -11.33 -9.26
N ASN A 158 -19.57 -10.89 -9.20
CA ASN A 158 -18.42 -11.73 -8.89
C ASN A 158 -17.25 -10.91 -8.28
N LEU A 159 -17.41 -10.47 -7.04
CA LEU A 159 -16.33 -9.81 -6.29
C LEU A 159 -15.44 -10.88 -5.62
N PRO A 160 -14.12 -10.91 -5.87
CA PRO A 160 -13.24 -11.85 -5.20
C PRO A 160 -13.31 -11.74 -3.68
N GLY A 161 -13.33 -12.88 -2.98
CA GLY A 161 -13.42 -12.95 -1.52
C GLY A 161 -14.80 -12.64 -0.91
N ILE A 162 -15.75 -12.10 -1.70
CA ILE A 162 -17.10 -11.73 -1.23
C ILE A 162 -18.18 -12.53 -1.96
N GLY A 163 -18.05 -12.71 -3.27
CA GLY A 163 -19.02 -13.39 -4.13
C GLY A 163 -19.97 -12.45 -4.86
N ASN A 164 -21.18 -12.95 -5.16
CA ASN A 164 -22.22 -12.18 -5.83
C ASN A 164 -22.99 -11.35 -4.80
N VAL A 165 -22.89 -10.02 -4.90
CA VAL A 165 -23.62 -9.07 -4.04
C VAL A 165 -24.73 -8.35 -4.79
N ASN A 166 -25.04 -8.74 -6.02
CA ASN A 166 -26.06 -8.08 -6.85
C ASN A 166 -27.46 -8.10 -6.22
N GLU A 167 -27.76 -9.09 -5.38
CA GLU A 167 -29.04 -9.20 -4.66
C GLU A 167 -29.11 -8.33 -3.40
N SER A 168 -27.96 -7.81 -2.94
CA SER A 168 -27.91 -6.85 -1.85
C SER A 168 -28.31 -5.45 -2.32
N PHE A 169 -28.61 -4.57 -1.37
CA PHE A 169 -29.00 -3.20 -1.67
C PHE A 169 -27.91 -2.47 -2.46
N ALA A 170 -28.20 -2.03 -3.69
CA ALA A 170 -27.17 -1.56 -4.61
C ALA A 170 -26.28 -0.44 -4.04
N MET A 171 -26.83 0.45 -3.21
CA MET A 171 -26.05 1.52 -2.56
C MET A 171 -24.96 1.01 -1.60
N THR A 172 -24.98 -0.27 -1.20
CA THR A 172 -23.97 -0.85 -0.31
C THR A 172 -22.79 -1.49 -1.04
N TRP A 173 -22.86 -1.72 -2.35
CA TRP A 173 -21.78 -2.40 -3.09
C TRP A 173 -20.43 -1.70 -2.94
N ARG A 174 -20.44 -0.37 -2.88
CA ARG A 174 -19.26 0.47 -2.62
C ARG A 174 -18.55 0.22 -1.28
N PHE A 175 -19.20 -0.42 -0.30
CA PHE A 175 -18.57 -0.78 0.98
C PHE A 175 -17.66 -2.01 0.87
N SER A 176 -17.60 -2.70 -0.28
CA SER A 176 -16.76 -3.89 -0.45
C SER A 176 -15.25 -3.61 -0.27
N VAL A 177 -14.84 -2.34 -0.38
CA VAL A 177 -13.46 -1.91 -0.11
C VAL A 177 -13.07 -2.05 1.37
N MET A 178 -14.04 -2.10 2.29
CA MET A 178 -13.79 -2.29 3.72
C MET A 178 -13.20 -3.66 4.03
N GLY A 179 -13.50 -4.67 3.21
CA GLY A 179 -12.98 -6.03 3.34
C GLY A 179 -11.81 -6.33 2.40
N ASP A 180 -11.24 -5.33 1.73
CA ASP A 180 -10.14 -5.55 0.80
C ASP A 180 -8.79 -5.62 1.53
N PRO A 181 -8.07 -6.75 1.47
CA PRO A 181 -6.81 -6.93 2.20
C PRO A 181 -5.67 -6.04 1.70
N LEU A 182 -5.79 -5.44 0.50
CA LEU A 182 -4.76 -4.60 -0.10
C LEU A 182 -4.99 -3.10 0.12
N VAL A 183 -6.11 -2.71 0.74
CA VAL A 183 -6.51 -1.32 0.93
C VAL A 183 -6.20 -0.86 2.36
N ASN A 184 -5.34 0.16 2.49
CA ASN A 184 -5.00 0.74 3.79
C ASN A 184 -5.90 1.91 4.17
N ARG A 185 -6.37 2.67 3.17
CA ARG A 185 -7.26 3.82 3.36
C ARG A 185 -8.33 3.81 2.29
N TYR A 186 -9.55 4.15 2.66
CA TYR A 186 -10.64 4.27 1.70
C TYR A 186 -11.58 5.41 2.04
N ILE A 187 -12.26 5.91 1.02
CA ILE A 187 -13.38 6.84 1.13
C ILE A 187 -14.53 6.19 0.37
N VAL A 188 -15.74 6.24 0.92
CA VAL A 188 -16.95 5.75 0.26
C VAL A 188 -17.84 6.94 -0.06
N ARG A 189 -18.19 7.14 -1.34
CA ARG A 189 -18.92 8.33 -1.79
C ARG A 189 -20.05 8.01 -2.77
N ASP A 190 -21.01 8.91 -2.84
CA ASP A 190 -22.03 8.93 -3.89
C ASP A 190 -21.42 9.41 -5.22
N SER A 191 -21.89 8.88 -6.34
CA SER A 191 -21.38 9.20 -7.68
C SER A 191 -21.95 10.49 -8.28
N ASP A 192 -22.94 11.09 -7.63
CA ASP A 192 -23.64 12.30 -8.06
C ASP A 192 -23.23 13.56 -7.26
N THR A 193 -22.32 13.43 -6.30
CA THR A 193 -21.89 14.51 -5.41
C THR A 193 -20.43 14.91 -5.70
N PRO A 194 -20.13 16.21 -5.93
CA PRO A 194 -18.77 16.66 -6.18
C PRO A 194 -17.87 16.45 -4.95
N VAL A 195 -16.56 16.39 -5.17
CA VAL A 195 -15.56 16.40 -4.09
C VAL A 195 -15.45 17.81 -3.53
N ILE A 196 -15.54 17.95 -2.21
CA ILE A 196 -15.43 19.24 -1.53
C ILE A 196 -14.17 19.30 -0.67
N GLN A 197 -13.62 20.50 -0.47
CA GLN A 197 -12.36 20.69 0.25
C GLN A 197 -12.37 20.09 1.66
N ARG A 198 -13.50 20.17 2.38
CA ARG A 198 -13.67 19.58 3.70
C ARG A 198 -13.33 18.09 3.75
N GLU A 199 -13.69 17.33 2.71
CA GLU A 199 -13.42 15.90 2.65
C GLU A 199 -11.96 15.60 2.34
N VAL A 200 -11.31 16.50 1.59
CA VAL A 200 -9.87 16.42 1.32
C VAL A 200 -9.10 16.68 2.61
N ASP A 201 -9.50 17.70 3.36
CA ASP A 201 -8.86 18.05 4.63
C ASP A 201 -8.99 16.91 5.66
N ALA A 202 -10.16 16.28 5.77
CA ALA A 202 -10.40 15.15 6.67
C ALA A 202 -9.53 13.92 6.38
N VAL A 203 -9.02 13.76 5.16
CA VAL A 203 -8.14 12.65 4.76
C VAL A 203 -6.67 12.95 5.09
N ASN A 204 -6.33 14.24 5.22
CA ASN A 204 -4.97 14.75 5.42
C ASN A 204 -4.65 15.07 6.89
N GLU A 205 -5.63 15.00 7.79
CA GLU A 205 -5.44 15.02 9.24
C GLU A 205 -4.69 13.78 9.74
#